data_AF-A0A1K0FXI8-F1
#
_entry.id   AF-A0A1K0FXI8-F1
#
_cell.length_a   1.000
_cell.length_b   1.000
_cell.length_c   1.000
_cell.angle_alpha   90.00
_cell.angle_beta   90.00
_cell.angle_gamma   90.00
#
_symmetry.space_group_name_H-M   'P 1'
#
loop_
_entity.id
_entity.type
_entity.pdbx_description
1 polymer ?
#
loop_
_entity_poly.entity_id
_entity_poly.type
_entity_poly.pdbx_seq_one_letter_code
_entity_poly.pdbx_strand_id
1 'polypeptide(L)' 'MPKLVGKNAAVADDQLTRLGFTNIDFGSEDPFDTVVIKLANWTVTKQSAKAGSKMMSDELLVLTCTKLGD' A
#
# COMPACT_ATOMS: atom_id res chain seq x y z
N MET A 1 -2.56 -12.81 -0.03
CA MET A 1 -2.25 -11.41 -0.40
C MET A 1 -3.22 -10.90 -1.49
N PRO A 2 -4.02 -9.86 -1.26
CA PRO A 2 -4.87 -9.25 -2.29
C PRO A 2 -4.07 -8.54 -3.40
N LYS A 3 -4.71 -8.28 -4.54
CA LYS A 3 -4.20 -7.38 -5.58
C LYS A 3 -4.52 -5.93 -5.21
N LEU A 4 -3.49 -5.16 -4.87
CA LEU A 4 -3.61 -3.79 -4.35
C LEU A 4 -3.14 -2.72 -5.34
N VAL A 5 -2.25 -3.07 -6.26
CA VAL A 5 -1.78 -2.16 -7.33
C VAL A 5 -2.98 -1.59 -8.11
N GLY A 6 -2.98 -0.27 -8.26
CA GLY A 6 -4.05 0.52 -8.89
C GLY A 6 -5.16 0.97 -7.94
N LYS A 7 -5.14 0.54 -6.67
CA LYS A 7 -6.10 1.05 -5.67
C LYS A 7 -5.58 2.34 -5.04
N ASN A 8 -6.51 3.18 -4.60
CA ASN A 8 -6.19 4.22 -3.64
C ASN A 8 -5.59 3.62 -2.36
N ALA A 9 -4.55 4.25 -1.80
CA ALA A 9 -3.83 3.69 -0.66
C ALA A 9 -4.71 3.57 0.59
N ALA A 10 -5.67 4.47 0.83
CA ALA A 10 -6.60 4.36 1.95
C ALA A 10 -7.58 3.18 1.79
N VAL A 11 -7.97 2.87 0.55
CA VAL A 11 -8.83 1.71 0.26
C VAL A 11 -8.03 0.40 0.40
N ALA A 12 -6.76 0.41 0.02
CA ALA A 12 -5.85 -0.72 0.21
C ALA A 12 -5.64 -1.01 1.71
N ASP A 13 -5.43 0.05 2.51
CA ASP A 13 -5.27 -0.03 3.96
C ASP A 13 -6.50 -0.60 4.68
N ASP A 14 -7.71 -0.08 4.39
CA ASP A 14 -8.95 -0.60 4.95
C ASP A 14 -9.15 -2.08 4.58
N GLN A 15 -8.89 -2.46 3.32
CA GLN A 15 -8.99 -3.85 2.89
C GLN A 15 -8.01 -4.76 3.65
N LEU A 16 -6.76 -4.34 3.83
CA LEU A 16 -5.74 -5.10 4.54
C LEU A 16 -6.05 -5.23 6.04
N THR A 17 -6.48 -4.14 6.66
CA THR A 17 -6.89 -4.13 8.08
C THR A 17 -8.07 -5.07 8.33
N ARG A 18 -9.09 -5.07 7.44
CA ARG A 18 -10.22 -6.02 7.51
C ARG A 18 -9.81 -7.48 7.34
N LEU A 19 -8.71 -7.74 6.63
CA LEU A 19 -8.12 -9.07 6.46
C LEU A 19 -7.19 -9.45 7.62
N GLY A 20 -6.99 -8.56 8.60
CA GLY A 20 -6.19 -8.80 9.80
C GLY A 20 -4.71 -8.47 9.65
N PHE A 21 -4.27 -7.83 8.56
CA PHE A 21 -2.89 -7.35 8.45
C PHE A 21 -2.65 -6.23 9.46
N THR A 22 -1.52 -6.30 10.16
CA THR A 22 -1.20 -5.40 11.29
C THR A 22 0.09 -4.62 11.10
N ASN A 23 0.91 -5.00 10.11
CA ASN A 23 2.24 -4.43 9.88
C ASN A 23 2.35 -3.94 8.43
N ILE A 24 1.84 -2.74 8.18
CA ILE A 24 1.72 -2.14 6.84
C ILE A 24 2.49 -0.82 6.83
N ASP A 25 3.34 -0.64 5.82
CA ASP A 25 4.07 0.61 5.59
C ASP A 25 3.82 1.13 4.16
N PHE A 26 3.91 2.46 4.00
CA PHE A 26 3.62 3.16 2.76
C PHE A 26 4.80 4.02 2.33
N GLY A 27 5.43 3.63 1.22
CA GLY A 27 6.52 4.39 0.61
C GLY A 27 6.02 5.20 -0.58
N SER A 28 6.62 6.38 -0.80
CA SER A 28 6.43 7.11 -2.05
C SER A 28 7.40 6.63 -3.13
N GLU A 29 6.96 6.57 -4.39
CA GLU A 29 7.87 6.47 -5.55
C GLU A 29 8.25 7.83 -6.15
N ASP A 30 7.64 8.92 -5.66
CA ASP A 30 7.92 10.26 -6.13
C ASP A 30 9.20 10.85 -5.47
N PRO A 31 10.15 11.41 -6.25
CA PRO A 31 11.38 11.99 -5.71
C PRO A 31 11.20 13.33 -4.98
N PHE A 32 10.12 14.06 -5.23
CA PHE A 32 9.79 15.35 -4.65
C PHE A 32 8.78 15.23 -3.50
N ASP A 33 7.85 14.28 -3.62
CA ASP A 33 6.87 13.94 -2.59
C ASP A 33 7.29 12.65 -1.87
N THR A 34 8.36 12.70 -1.08
CA THR A 34 9.02 11.49 -0.55
C THR A 34 8.30 10.81 0.63
N VAL A 35 7.27 11.44 1.19
CA VAL A 35 6.57 10.95 2.40
C VAL A 35 5.06 10.85 2.14
N VAL A 36 4.50 9.68 2.43
CA VAL A 36 3.05 9.42 2.35
C VAL A 36 2.36 9.88 3.62
N ILE A 37 1.83 11.12 3.62
CA ILE A 37 1.18 11.71 4.81
C ILE A 37 -0.31 11.35 4.92
N LYS A 38 -1.04 11.45 3.81
CA LYS A 38 -2.50 11.23 3.77
C LYS A 38 -2.84 10.22 2.69
N LEU A 39 -3.02 8.95 3.05
CA LEU A 39 -3.24 7.81 2.14
C LEU A 39 -4.29 8.04 1.04
N ALA A 40 -5.35 8.79 1.37
CA ALA A 40 -6.41 9.11 0.40
C ALA A 40 -5.91 9.90 -0.83
N ASN A 41 -4.75 10.55 -0.74
CA ASN A 41 -4.14 11.29 -1.84
C ASN A 41 -3.21 10.42 -2.72
N TRP A 42 -3.18 9.10 -2.55
CA TRP A 42 -2.18 8.24 -3.17
C TRP A 42 -2.79 7.01 -3.85
N THR A 43 -2.11 6.53 -4.89
CA THR A 43 -2.41 5.28 -5.60
C THR A 43 -1.27 4.29 -5.41
N VAL A 44 -1.58 3.05 -5.05
CA VAL A 44 -0.60 1.97 -4.93
C VAL A 44 -0.07 1.58 -6.30
N THR A 45 1.24 1.62 -6.50
CA THR A 45 1.91 1.24 -7.74
C THR A 45 2.67 -0.06 -7.60
N LYS A 46 3.15 -0.39 -6.39
CA LYS A 46 3.83 -1.66 -6.09
C LYS A 46 3.43 -2.18 -4.72
N GLN A 47 3.52 -3.49 -4.55
CA GLN A 47 3.34 -4.19 -3.28
C GLN A 47 4.51 -5.15 -3.10
N SER A 48 5.17 -5.14 -1.93
CA SER A 48 6.35 -5.98 -1.66
C SER A 48 6.05 -7.47 -1.76
N ALA A 49 4.83 -7.87 -1.39
CA ALA A 49 4.33 -9.23 -1.54
C ALA A 49 3.51 -9.40 -2.82
N LYS A 50 3.83 -10.42 -3.62
CA LYS A 50 3.10 -10.74 -4.86
C LYS A 50 1.63 -11.02 -4.59
N ALA A 51 0.73 -10.47 -5.39
CA ALA A 51 -0.70 -10.79 -5.31
C ALA A 51 -0.93 -12.33 -5.45
N GLY A 52 -1.82 -12.87 -4.63
CA GLY A 52 -2.09 -14.31 -4.54
C GLY A 52 -1.10 -15.13 -3.71
N SER A 53 0.03 -14.55 -3.29
CA SER A 53 0.97 -15.23 -2.38
C SER A 53 0.37 -15.43 -0.98
N LYS A 54 0.90 -16.43 -0.27
CA LYS A 54 0.72 -16.59 1.18
C LYS A 54 1.71 -15.67 1.88
N MET A 55 1.22 -14.95 2.88
CA MET A 55 1.99 -14.05 3.74
C MET A 55 1.28 -14.07 5.09
N MET A 56 2.02 -14.13 6.20
CA MET A 56 1.41 -13.97 7.51
C MET A 56 0.97 -12.52 7.74
N SER A 57 -0.03 -12.31 8.59
CA SER A 57 -0.67 -11.01 8.76
C SER A 57 0.14 -10.02 9.61
N ASP A 58 1.18 -10.48 10.28
CA ASP A 58 2.13 -9.73 11.09
C ASP A 58 3.48 -9.47 10.38
N GLU A 59 3.72 -10.12 9.24
CA GLU A 59 4.85 -9.80 8.36
C GLU A 59 4.71 -8.40 7.76
N LEU A 60 5.83 -7.69 7.63
CA LEU A 60 5.85 -6.34 7.06
C LEU A 60 5.45 -6.36 5.58
N LEU A 61 4.34 -5.71 5.26
CA LEU A 61 3.91 -5.41 3.90
C LEU A 61 4.19 -3.94 3.57
N VAL A 62 5.00 -3.70 2.54
CA VAL A 62 5.29 -2.34 2.06
C VAL A 62 4.51 -2.09 0.77
N LEU A 63 3.73 -1.02 0.75
CA LEU A 63 3.04 -0.53 -0.44
C LEU A 63 3.74 0.72 -0.97
N THR A 64 4.28 0.64 -2.18
CA THR A 64 4.80 1.81 -2.87
C THR A 64 3.64 2.53 -3.56
N CYS A 65 3.60 3.85 -3.42
CA CYS A 65 2.50 4.68 -3.88
C CYS A 65 3.00 5.92 -4.66
N THR A 66 2.18 6.39 -5.58
CA THR A 66 2.33 7.70 -6.24
C THR A 66 1.17 8.62 -5.88
N LYS A 67 1.39 9.93 -5.87
CA LYS A 67 0.39 10.91 -5.44
C LYS A 67 -0.61 11.19 -6.56
N LEU A 68 -1.86 11.44 -6.19
CA LEU A 68 -2.92 11.76 -7.15
C LEU A 68 -2.68 13.17 -7.71
N GLY A 69 -2.41 13.26 -9.01
CA GLY A 69 -2.19 14.52 -9.71
C GLY A 69 -0.83 14.66 -10.38
N ASP A 70 0.10 13.73 -10.12
CA ASP A 70 1.36 13.57 -10.84
C ASP A 70 1.25 12.62 -12.06
#